data_AF-A0AAP2ZMW2-F1
#
_entry.id   AF-A0AAP2ZMW2-F1
#
_cell.length_a   1.000
_cell.length_b   1.000
_cell.length_c   1.000
_cell.angle_alpha   90.00
_cell.angle_beta   90.00
_cell.angle_gamma   90.00
#
_symmetry.space_group_name_H-M   'P 1'
#
loop_
_entity.id
_entity.type
_entity.pdbx_description
1 polymer ?
#
loop_
_entity_poly.entity_id
_entity_poly.type
_entity_poly.pdbx_seq_one_letter_code
_entity_poly.pdbx_strand_id
1 'polypeptide(L)'
;MSDIYNFVGEDISDEELSIFLEQYYSNLFVKREALRSAIVDNDLRIITAISHTLKSNSLYIGAKKLNFSCQELERVSRNNAIDYKVILKCWQEVDDDLFALIEFFMQRSNASG
;
A
#
# COMPACT_ATOMS: atom_id res chain seq x y z
N MET A 1 -12.62 -18.02 -1.61
CA MET A 1 -12.14 -17.44 -0.33
C MET A 1 -11.26 -16.25 -0.66
N SER A 2 -11.49 -15.08 -0.08
CA SER A 2 -10.62 -13.91 -0.29
C SER A 2 -9.41 -13.96 0.65
N ASP A 3 -8.24 -13.52 0.17
CA ASP A 3 -6.96 -13.52 0.90
C ASP A 3 -7.04 -12.88 2.30
N ILE A 4 -8.00 -11.96 2.48
CA ILE A 4 -8.27 -11.29 3.75
C ILE A 4 -8.79 -12.21 4.85
N TYR A 5 -9.69 -13.15 4.55
CA TYR A 5 -10.22 -14.10 5.56
C TYR A 5 -9.16 -15.09 6.03
N ASN A 6 -8.23 -15.46 5.14
CA ASN A 6 -7.08 -16.28 5.51
C ASN A 6 -6.15 -15.56 6.50
N PHE A 7 -6.17 -14.22 6.54
CA PHE A 7 -5.28 -13.42 7.37
C PHE A 7 -5.92 -13.00 8.70
N VAL A 8 -7.17 -12.53 8.68
CA VAL A 8 -7.89 -12.07 9.88
C VAL A 8 -8.48 -13.21 10.72
N GLY A 9 -8.56 -14.42 10.16
CA GLY A 9 -9.21 -15.57 10.76
C GLY A 9 -10.60 -15.80 10.19
N GLU A 10 -11.00 -17.07 10.09
CA GLU A 10 -12.31 -17.45 9.54
C GLU A 10 -13.48 -17.13 10.50
N ASP A 11 -13.17 -16.89 11.78
CA ASP A 11 -14.15 -16.65 12.85
C ASP A 11 -14.50 -15.17 13.08
N ILE A 12 -14.08 -14.26 12.19
CA ILE A 12 -14.41 -12.83 12.35
C ILE A 12 -15.80 -12.52 11.80
N SER A 13 -16.50 -11.61 12.47
CA SER A 13 -17.75 -11.05 11.98
C SER A 13 -17.52 -10.06 10.82
N ASP A 14 -18.55 -9.85 10.00
CA ASP A 14 -18.53 -8.82 8.94
C ASP A 14 -18.29 -7.40 9.51
N GLU A 15 -18.73 -7.14 10.75
CA GLU A 15 -18.53 -5.85 11.43
C GLU A 15 -17.07 -5.66 11.84
N GLU A 16 -16.42 -6.69 12.40
CA GLU A 16 -14.98 -6.68 12.70
C GLU A 16 -14.14 -6.54 11.42
N LEU A 17 -14.56 -7.18 10.33
CA LEU A 17 -13.93 -7.03 9.03
C LEU A 17 -14.04 -5.60 8.51
N SER A 18 -15.20 -4.97 8.66
CA SER A 18 -15.42 -3.58 8.26
C SER A 18 -14.51 -2.61 9.05
N ILE A 19 -14.43 -2.77 10.37
CA ILE A 19 -13.55 -1.96 11.23
C ILE A 19 -12.08 -2.14 10.83
N PHE A 20 -11.65 -3.38 10.58
CA PHE A 20 -10.30 -3.67 10.11
C PHE A 20 -10.00 -2.97 8.78
N LEU A 21 -10.92 -3.05 7.81
CA LEU A 21 -10.77 -2.42 6.51
C LEU A 21 -10.70 -0.90 6.60
N GLU A 22 -11.51 -0.27 7.45
CA GLU A 22 -11.46 1.19 7.69
C GLU A 22 -10.11 1.62 8.28
N GLN A 23 -9.62 0.90 9.29
CA GLN A 23 -8.32 1.18 9.90
C GLN A 23 -7.17 0.98 8.90
N TYR A 24 -7.24 -0.09 8.11
CA TYR A 24 -6.28 -0.39 7.07
C TYR A 24 -6.22 0.73 6.03
N TYR A 25 -7.38 1.16 5.54
CA TYR A 25 -7.52 2.25 4.58
C TYR A 25 -6.99 3.59 5.13
N SER A 26 -7.31 3.93 6.39
CA SER A 26 -6.80 5.15 7.01
C SER A 26 -5.27 5.13 7.10
N ASN A 27 -4.70 3.96 7.34
CA ASN A 27 -3.25 3.76 7.36
C ASN A 27 -2.62 3.91 5.97
N LEU A 28 -3.27 3.41 4.90
CA LEU A 28 -2.78 3.58 3.53
C LEU A 28 -2.60 5.05 3.15
N PHE A 29 -3.56 5.90 3.50
CA PHE A 29 -3.45 7.34 3.27
C PHE A 29 -2.22 7.96 3.94
N VAL A 30 -2.02 7.65 5.22
CA VAL A 30 -0.86 8.13 5.99
C VAL A 30 0.44 7.63 5.36
N LYS A 31 0.50 6.36 4.93
CA LYS A 31 1.69 5.79 4.28
C LYS A 31 1.95 6.38 2.90
N ARG A 32 0.91 6.68 2.11
CA ARG A 32 1.02 7.36 0.82
C ARG A 32 1.67 8.73 0.99
N GLU A 33 1.19 9.54 1.92
CA GLU A 33 1.74 10.88 2.18
C GLU A 33 3.17 10.83 2.74
N ALA A 34 3.45 9.87 3.63
CA ALA A 34 4.80 9.66 4.13
C ALA A 34 5.77 9.23 3.02
N LEU A 35 5.35 8.35 2.12
CA LEU A 35 6.15 7.91 0.97
C LEU A 35 6.37 9.07 -0.01
N ARG A 36 5.32 9.84 -0.33
CA ARG A 36 5.42 11.06 -1.15
C ARG A 36 6.45 12.04 -0.58
N SER A 37 6.41 12.27 0.73
CA SER A 37 7.37 13.16 1.40
C SER A 37 8.81 12.61 1.30
N ALA A 38 9.01 11.32 1.55
CA ALA A 38 10.32 10.69 1.41
C ALA A 38 10.86 10.70 -0.03
N ILE A 39 9.97 10.62 -1.03
CA ILE A 39 10.33 10.78 -2.44
C ILE A 39 10.82 12.20 -2.72
N VAL A 40 10.10 13.22 -2.25
CA VAL A 40 10.51 14.64 -2.40
C VAL A 40 11.85 14.91 -1.72
N ASP A 41 12.05 14.35 -0.52
CA ASP A 41 13.28 14.51 0.26
C ASP A 41 14.44 13.61 -0.25
N ASN A 42 14.16 12.73 -1.21
CA ASN A 42 15.07 11.69 -1.69
C ASN A 42 15.67 10.82 -0.56
N ASP A 43 14.87 10.53 0.48
CA ASP A 43 15.28 9.66 1.59
C ASP A 43 15.07 8.19 1.25
N LEU A 44 16.09 7.59 0.61
CA LEU A 44 16.08 6.19 0.18
C LEU A 44 15.81 5.20 1.32
N ARG A 45 16.18 5.53 2.56
CA ARG A 45 15.96 4.64 3.71
C ARG A 45 14.48 4.59 4.05
N ILE A 46 13.82 5.75 4.10
CA ILE A 46 12.39 5.85 4.37
C ILE A 46 11.58 5.29 3.21
N ILE A 47 11.95 5.56 1.96
CA ILE A 47 11.31 4.96 0.77
C ILE A 47 11.34 3.43 0.87
N THR A 48 12.51 2.85 1.18
CA THR A 48 12.66 1.40 1.35
C THR A 48 11.77 0.86 2.45
N ALA A 49 11.78 1.50 3.63
CA ALA A 49 11.01 1.03 4.79
C ALA A 49 9.49 1.09 4.57
N ILE A 50 8.99 2.17 3.97
CA ILE A 50 7.56 2.32 3.68
C ILE A 50 7.13 1.34 2.58
N SER A 51 7.92 1.21 1.50
CA SER A 51 7.64 0.26 0.42
C SER A 51 7.59 -1.18 0.93
N HIS A 52 8.52 -1.56 1.81
CA HIS A 52 8.51 -2.86 2.47
C HIS A 52 7.22 -3.10 3.28
N THR A 53 6.81 -2.10 4.05
CA THR A 53 5.59 -2.17 4.88
C THR A 53 4.34 -2.31 4.01
N LEU A 54 4.20 -1.49 2.97
CA LEU A 54 3.07 -1.52 2.04
C LEU A 54 3.00 -2.85 1.28
N LYS A 55 4.14 -3.39 0.84
CA LYS A 55 4.23 -4.70 0.19
C LYS A 55 3.67 -5.82 1.07
N SER A 56 4.04 -5.86 2.35
CA SER A 56 3.54 -6.89 3.26
C SER A 56 2.04 -6.70 3.52
N ASN A 57 1.63 -5.45 3.75
CA ASN A 57 0.23 -5.11 4.01
C ASN A 57 -0.70 -5.40 2.83
N SER A 58 -0.22 -5.28 1.59
CA SER A 58 -1.05 -5.51 0.40
C SER A 58 -1.40 -6.99 0.20
N LEU A 59 -0.60 -7.92 0.74
CA LEU A 59 -0.91 -9.36 0.70
C LEU A 59 -2.15 -9.69 1.53
N TYR A 60 -2.34 -9.02 2.66
CA TYR A 60 -3.46 -9.25 3.58
C TYR A 60 -4.82 -8.95 2.97
N ILE A 61 -4.87 -8.17 1.89
CA ILE A 61 -6.12 -7.79 1.24
C ILE A 61 -6.18 -8.26 -0.23
N GLY A 62 -5.21 -9.08 -0.65
CA GLY A 62 -5.12 -9.57 -2.03
C GLY A 62 -4.78 -8.50 -3.07
N ALA A 63 -4.22 -7.36 -2.66
CA ALA A 63 -3.83 -6.25 -3.55
C ALA A 63 -2.51 -6.55 -4.28
N LYS A 64 -2.56 -7.49 -5.24
CA LYS A 64 -1.39 -8.00 -5.95
C LYS A 64 -0.62 -6.95 -6.73
N LYS A 65 -1.30 -5.99 -7.38
CA LYS A 65 -0.62 -4.92 -8.12
C LYS A 65 0.24 -4.06 -7.19
N LEU A 66 -0.37 -3.57 -6.11
CA LEU A 66 0.32 -2.81 -5.07
C LEU A 66 1.50 -3.60 -4.46
N ASN A 67 1.33 -4.90 -4.27
CA ASN A 67 2.42 -5.76 -3.80
C ASN A 67 3.64 -5.71 -4.74
N PHE A 68 3.40 -5.90 -6.04
CA PHE A 68 4.47 -5.91 -7.04
C PHE A 68 5.13 -4.54 -7.22
N SER A 69 4.35 -3.46 -7.31
CA SER A 69 4.89 -2.11 -7.44
C SER A 69 5.71 -1.72 -6.20
N CYS A 70 5.24 -2.06 -4.99
CA CYS A 70 6.01 -1.84 -3.76
C CYS A 70 7.29 -2.68 -3.70
N GLN A 71 7.27 -3.92 -4.20
CA GLN A 71 8.47 -4.76 -4.29
C GLN A 71 9.53 -4.13 -5.20
N GLU A 72 9.12 -3.59 -6.34
CA GLU A 72 10.03 -2.94 -7.27
C GLU A 72 10.58 -1.63 -6.70
N LEU A 73 9.74 -0.81 -6.08
CA LEU A 73 10.18 0.42 -5.41
C LEU A 73 11.18 0.12 -4.29
N GLU A 74 10.90 -0.87 -3.44
CA GLU A 74 11.82 -1.35 -2.39
C GLU A 74 13.15 -1.85 -2.97
N ARG A 75 13.10 -2.58 -4.08
CA ARG A 75 14.30 -3.11 -4.74
C ARG A 75 15.19 -1.98 -5.26
N VAL A 76 14.61 -0.99 -5.95
CA VAL A 76 15.40 0.11 -6.52
C VAL A 76 15.90 1.07 -5.45
N SER A 77 15.13 1.32 -4.39
CA SER A 77 15.53 2.23 -3.30
C SER A 77 16.63 1.68 -2.40
N ARG A 78 16.87 0.36 -2.39
CA ARG A 78 18.03 -0.26 -1.71
C ARG A 78 19.36 0.01 -2.41
N ASN A 79 19.34 0.44 -3.67
CA ASN A 79 20.54 0.74 -4.43
C ASN A 79 20.90 2.23 -4.35
N ASN A 80 21.90 2.58 -3.55
CA ASN A 80 22.35 3.98 -3.37
C ASN A 80 22.91 4.64 -4.63
N ALA A 81 23.19 3.89 -5.69
CA ALA A 81 23.69 4.41 -6.98
C ALA A 81 22.59 4.52 -8.05
N ILE A 82 21.32 4.28 -7.70
CA ILE A 82 20.22 4.32 -8.65
C ILE A 82 19.95 5.76 -9.14
N ASP A 83 19.59 5.89 -10.41
CA ASP A 83 19.09 7.16 -10.95
C ASP A 83 17.74 7.48 -10.30
N TYR A 84 17.62 8.69 -9.73
CA TYR A 84 16.39 9.18 -9.12
C TYR A 84 15.18 9.12 -10.06
N LYS A 85 15.37 9.24 -11.39
CA LYS A 85 14.29 9.06 -12.37
C LYS A 85 13.68 7.65 -12.34
N VAL A 86 14.47 6.64 -12.03
CA VAL A 86 13.98 5.26 -11.87
C VAL A 86 13.12 5.15 -10.62
N ILE A 87 13.53 5.79 -9.51
CA ILE A 87 12.74 5.87 -8.29
C ILE A 87 11.40 6.55 -8.58
N LEU A 88 11.40 7.70 -9.26
CA LEU A 88 10.18 8.42 -9.61
C LEU A 88 9.20 7.58 -10.43
N LYS A 89 9.72 6.78 -11.39
CA LYS A 89 8.88 5.88 -12.18
C LYS A 89 8.25 4.78 -11.31
N CYS A 90 9.04 4.12 -10.47
CA CYS A 90 8.52 3.10 -9.56
C CYS A 90 7.54 3.68 -8.52
N TRP A 91 7.80 4.91 -8.05
CA TRP A 91 6.89 5.64 -7.18
C TRP A 91 5.56 5.92 -7.86
N GLN A 92 5.54 6.37 -9.11
CA GLN A 92 4.29 6.61 -9.84
C GLN A 92 3.42 5.35 -9.91
N GLU A 93 4.02 4.19 -10.17
CA GLU A 93 3.30 2.91 -10.18
C GLU A 93 2.68 2.58 -8.81
N VAL A 94 3.41 2.83 -7.72
CA VAL A 94 2.90 2.66 -6.35
C VAL A 94 1.78 3.66 -6.05
N ASP A 95 1.91 4.92 -6.47
CA ASP A 95 0.93 5.97 -6.22
C ASP A 95 -0.40 5.69 -6.94
N ASP A 96 -0.33 5.25 -8.20
CA ASP A 96 -1.49 4.87 -9.01
C ASP A 96 -2.22 3.66 -8.38
N ASP A 97 -1.48 2.64 -7.94
CA ASP A 97 -2.05 1.47 -7.27
C ASP A 97 -2.69 1.82 -5.92
N LEU A 98 -2.05 2.68 -5.12
CA LEU A 98 -2.60 3.17 -3.86
C LEU A 98 -3.89 3.97 -4.10
N PHE A 99 -3.89 4.85 -5.09
CA PHE A 99 -5.06 5.65 -5.46
C PHE A 99 -6.23 4.77 -5.87
N ALA A 100 -6.02 3.82 -6.78
CA ALA A 100 -7.08 2.90 -7.24
C ALA A 100 -7.64 2.06 -6.09
N LEU A 101 -6.78 1.61 -5.16
CA LEU A 101 -7.21 0.83 -4.00
C LEU A 101 -8.03 1.67 -3.01
N ILE A 102 -7.59 2.90 -2.76
CA ILE A 102 -8.29 3.87 -1.92
C ILE A 102 -9.68 4.16 -2.51
N GLU A 103 -9.78 4.44 -3.81
CA GLU A 103 -11.06 4.70 -4.49
C GLU A 103 -12.00 3.50 -4.39
N PHE A 104 -11.49 2.29 -4.60
CA PHE A 104 -12.27 1.05 -4.47
C PHE A 104 -12.92 0.93 -3.08
N PHE A 105 -12.17 1.22 -2.01
CA PHE A 105 -12.70 1.17 -0.65
C PHE A 105 -13.69 2.31 -0.35
N MET A 106 -13.43 3.54 -0.82
CA MET A 106 -14.37 4.66 -0.67
C MET A 106 -15.73 4.37 -1.31
N GLN A 107 -15.73 3.82 -2.53
CA GLN A 107 -16.97 3.45 -3.23
C GLN A 107 -17.75 2.37 -2.47
N ARG A 108 -17.03 1.39 -1.90
CA ARG A 108 -17.64 0.30 -1.12
C ARG A 108 -18.25 0.80 0.19
N SER A 109 -17.60 1.73 0.88
CA SER A 109 -18.14 2.37 2.09
C SER A 109 -19.44 3.13 1.77
N ASN A 110 -19.46 3.91 0.69
CA ASN A 110 -20.65 4.68 0.27
C ASN A 110 -21.83 3.81 -0.23
N ALA A 111 -21.56 2.61 -0.75
CA ALA A 111 -22.60 1.69 -1.24
C ALA A 111 -23.21 0.81 -0.12
N SER A 112 -22.61 0.81 1.07
CA SER A 112 -23.05 0.01 2.23
C SER A 112 -23.90 0.81 3.23
N GLY A 113 -24.23 2.07 2.92
CA GLY A 113 -25.05 2.97 3.72
C GLY A 113 -26.46 3.19 3.18
#